data_AF-A0A6A8EPZ4-F1
#
_entry.id   AF-A0A6A8EPZ4-F1
#
_cell.length_a   1.000
_cell.length_b   1.000
_cell.length_c   1.000
_cell.angle_alpha   90.00
_cell.angle_beta   90.00
_cell.angle_gamma   90.00
#
_symmetry.space_group_name_H-M   'P 1'
#
loop_
_entity.id
_entity.type
_entity.pdbx_description
1 polymer ?
#
loop_
_entity_poly.entity_id
_entity_poly.type
_entity_poly.pdbx_seq_one_letter_code
_entity_poly.pdbx_strand_id
1 'polypeptide(L)'
;MDPLIPHMRNVFLFAFLLCLSNFTQASEQTSPENIVYNFYKSYLKEESSDNGRFLSQYVSDELMKSINDSMMCNYDSDDSVSAEELEGKCSQKRECKQFKGRYICNWHGAWVDTDVDYFTKSQDVYPSWKASISTFDVYQKENGSSVNVILGAGSEPKVKFNVVLEKIDRKWKNTSVTEQ
;
A
#
# COMPACT_ATOMS: atom_id res chain seq x y z
N MET A 1 -43.65 -57.04 -14.93
CA MET A 1 -43.75 -55.91 -15.86
C MET A 1 -44.17 -54.70 -15.05
N ASP A 2 -43.36 -53.72 -14.66
CA ASP A 2 -41.92 -53.43 -14.75
C ASP A 2 -41.57 -52.52 -13.55
N PRO A 3 -40.38 -52.62 -12.94
CA PRO A 3 -40.01 -51.74 -11.82
C PRO A 3 -39.47 -50.41 -12.36
N LEU A 4 -40.36 -49.47 -12.64
CA LEU A 4 -40.04 -48.12 -13.12
C LEU A 4 -39.59 -47.17 -11.98
N ILE A 5 -38.78 -47.61 -11.01
CA ILE A 5 -38.42 -46.75 -9.85
C ILE A 5 -36.93 -46.71 -9.42
N PRO A 6 -35.95 -47.46 -9.97
CA PRO A 6 -34.55 -47.24 -9.56
C PRO A 6 -33.85 -46.12 -10.35
N HIS A 7 -34.31 -45.79 -11.56
CA HIS A 7 -33.55 -44.91 -12.46
C HIS A 7 -33.71 -43.41 -12.16
N MET A 8 -34.87 -42.96 -11.67
CA MET A 8 -35.09 -41.53 -11.43
C MET A 8 -34.33 -41.01 -10.19
N ARG A 9 -34.15 -41.83 -9.15
CA ARG A 9 -33.50 -41.39 -7.90
C ARG A 9 -32.00 -41.15 -8.07
N ASN A 10 -31.32 -41.92 -8.92
CA ASN A 10 -29.90 -41.74 -9.19
C ASN A 10 -29.62 -40.56 -10.13
N VAL A 11 -30.50 -40.30 -11.11
CA VAL A 11 -30.33 -39.16 -12.04
C VAL A 11 -30.46 -37.80 -11.32
N PHE A 12 -31.37 -37.70 -10.35
CA PHE A 12 -31.49 -36.48 -9.53
C PHE A 12 -30.25 -36.21 -8.65
N LEU A 13 -29.58 -37.25 -8.14
CA LEU A 13 -28.37 -37.10 -7.34
C LEU A 13 -27.16 -36.65 -8.18
N PHE A 14 -27.03 -37.14 -9.42
CA PHE A 14 -25.96 -36.70 -10.32
C PHE A 14 -26.14 -35.26 -10.83
N ALA A 15 -27.39 -34.81 -11.03
CA ALA A 15 -27.67 -33.43 -11.41
C ALA A 15 -27.35 -32.43 -10.28
N PHE A 16 -27.57 -32.81 -9.01
CA PHE A 16 -27.29 -31.94 -7.87
C PHE A 16 -25.78 -31.79 -7.60
N LEU A 17 -24.97 -32.81 -7.89
CA LEU A 17 -23.52 -32.79 -7.73
C LEU A 17 -22.79 -31.93 -8.77
N LEU A 18 -23.38 -31.72 -9.95
CA LEU A 18 -22.82 -30.86 -11.00
C LEU A 18 -23.13 -29.36 -10.81
N CYS A 19 -24.06 -29.01 -9.91
CA CYS A 19 -24.40 -27.61 -9.63
C CYS A 19 -23.54 -26.95 -8.54
N LEU A 20 -22.70 -27.72 -7.83
CA LEU A 20 -21.86 -27.20 -6.73
C LEU A 20 -20.41 -26.91 -7.13
N SER A 21 -20.02 -27.14 -8.40
CA SER A 21 -18.63 -26.99 -8.86
C SER A 21 -18.24 -25.58 -9.31
N ASN A 22 -19.12 -24.58 -9.21
CA ASN A 22 -18.82 -23.19 -9.56
C ASN A 22 -18.81 -22.25 -8.35
N PHE A 23 -18.31 -22.70 -7.20
CA PHE A 23 -17.73 -21.75 -6.24
C PHE A 23 -16.37 -21.30 -6.78
N THR A 24 -16.38 -20.50 -7.85
CA THR A 24 -15.28 -19.57 -8.06
C THR A 24 -15.26 -18.69 -6.82
N GLN A 25 -14.26 -18.88 -5.98
CA GLN A 25 -13.87 -17.90 -4.97
C GLN A 25 -13.55 -16.62 -5.75
N ALA A 26 -14.54 -15.77 -5.97
CA ALA A 26 -14.31 -14.41 -6.39
C ALA A 26 -13.52 -13.80 -5.23
N SER A 27 -12.19 -13.74 -5.35
CA SER A 27 -11.41 -12.91 -4.44
C SER A 27 -12.02 -11.53 -4.60
N GLU A 28 -12.69 -11.05 -3.55
CA GLU A 28 -13.26 -9.71 -3.55
C GLU A 28 -12.09 -8.77 -3.85
N GLN A 29 -12.03 -8.28 -5.08
CA GLN A 29 -10.95 -7.40 -5.51
C GLN A 29 -11.19 -6.09 -4.79
N THR A 30 -10.53 -5.91 -3.66
CA THR A 30 -10.62 -4.71 -2.85
C THR A 30 -10.31 -3.50 -3.72
N SER A 31 -11.21 -2.52 -3.72
CA SER A 31 -11.05 -1.31 -4.51
C SER A 31 -9.75 -0.59 -4.11
N PRO A 32 -9.09 0.12 -5.03
CA PRO A 32 -7.90 0.90 -4.70
C PRO A 32 -8.12 1.86 -3.52
N GLU A 33 -9.32 2.44 -3.45
CA GLU A 33 -9.76 3.27 -2.35
C GLU A 33 -9.70 2.55 -0.99
N ASN A 34 -10.31 1.37 -0.90
CA ASN A 34 -10.32 0.56 0.32
C ASN A 34 -8.90 0.11 0.70
N ILE A 35 -8.04 -0.16 -0.28
CA ILE A 35 -6.63 -0.49 -0.04
C ILE A 35 -5.91 0.68 0.63
N VAL A 36 -6.07 1.91 0.12
CA VAL A 36 -5.46 3.11 0.70
C VAL A 36 -6.04 3.42 2.09
N TYR A 37 -7.36 3.35 2.24
CA TYR A 37 -8.01 3.56 3.54
C TYR A 37 -7.49 2.56 4.59
N ASN A 38 -7.45 1.27 4.26
CA ASN A 38 -7.00 0.22 5.17
C ASN A 38 -5.50 0.31 5.48
N PHE A 39 -4.69 0.73 4.51
CA PHE A 39 -3.28 1.04 4.72
C PHE A 39 -3.13 2.11 5.81
N TYR A 40 -3.72 3.30 5.63
CA TYR A 40 -3.58 4.38 6.61
C TYR A 40 -4.22 4.04 7.96
N LYS A 41 -5.37 3.36 7.96
CA LYS A 41 -6.04 2.93 9.19
C LYS A 41 -5.17 2.00 10.03
N SER A 42 -4.40 1.12 9.39
CA SER A 42 -3.50 0.19 10.07
C SER A 42 -2.17 0.87 10.43
N TYR A 43 -1.60 1.63 9.49
CA TYR A 43 -0.32 2.33 9.66
C TYR A 43 -0.35 3.29 10.85
N LEU A 44 -1.44 4.05 11.00
CA LEU A 44 -1.59 5.05 12.07
C LEU A 44 -1.95 4.43 13.44
N LYS A 45 -2.24 3.14 13.51
CA LYS A 45 -2.60 2.45 14.76
C LYS A 45 -1.41 1.89 15.53
N GLU A 46 -0.21 1.80 14.93
CA GLU A 46 1.02 1.35 15.60
C GLU A 46 0.88 0.01 16.36
N GLU A 47 0.13 -0.98 15.83
CA GLU A 47 0.00 -2.31 16.47
C GLU A 47 0.94 -3.39 15.91
N SER A 48 1.80 -3.11 14.93
CA SER A 48 2.68 -4.15 14.38
C SER A 48 4.08 -4.13 15.00
N SER A 49 4.34 -5.10 15.87
CA SER A 49 5.70 -5.56 16.22
C SER A 49 6.51 -6.08 15.02
N ASP A 50 5.90 -6.11 13.82
CA ASP A 50 6.51 -6.46 12.53
C ASP A 50 6.01 -5.49 11.43
N ASN A 51 6.49 -4.24 11.48
CA ASN A 51 6.20 -3.21 10.47
C ASN A 51 6.57 -3.66 9.05
N GLY A 52 7.61 -4.48 8.89
CA GLY A 52 8.08 -4.96 7.58
C GLY A 52 7.06 -5.84 6.87
N ARG A 53 6.47 -6.82 7.59
CA ARG A 53 5.43 -7.68 7.03
C ARG A 53 4.12 -6.94 6.74
N PHE A 54 3.81 -5.90 7.51
CA PHE A 54 2.67 -5.04 7.21
C PHE A 54 2.90 -4.24 5.92
N LEU A 55 4.03 -3.54 5.82
CA LEU A 55 4.36 -2.70 4.66
C LEU A 55 4.39 -3.52 3.37
N SER A 56 4.96 -4.73 3.39
CA SER A 56 4.99 -5.60 2.21
C SER A 56 3.61 -6.06 1.73
N GLN A 57 2.54 -5.89 2.52
CA GLN A 57 1.17 -6.15 2.06
C GLN A 57 0.60 -4.99 1.23
N TYR A 58 0.99 -3.75 1.52
CA TYR A 58 0.38 -2.55 0.95
C TYR A 58 1.31 -1.74 0.04
N VAL A 59 2.61 -1.86 0.19
CA VAL A 59 3.64 -1.05 -0.47
C VAL A 59 4.44 -1.92 -1.44
N SER A 60 4.85 -1.38 -2.58
CA SER A 60 5.72 -2.09 -3.51
C SER A 60 7.14 -2.22 -2.95
N ASP A 61 7.83 -3.31 -3.31
CA ASP A 61 9.22 -3.54 -2.88
C ASP A 61 10.16 -2.43 -3.38
N GLU A 62 9.90 -1.88 -4.57
CA GLU A 62 10.65 -0.76 -5.13
C GLU A 62 10.50 0.52 -4.30
N LEU A 63 9.27 0.83 -3.85
CA LEU A 63 9.04 1.99 -2.99
C LEU A 63 9.65 1.76 -1.60
N MET A 64 9.51 0.56 -1.04
CA MET A 64 10.16 0.20 0.24
C MET A 64 11.68 0.34 0.14
N LYS A 65 12.30 -0.14 -0.94
CA LYS A 65 13.74 0.02 -1.19
C LYS A 65 14.13 1.49 -1.27
N SER A 66 13.34 2.31 -1.96
CA SER A 66 13.61 3.75 -2.10
C SER A 66 13.61 4.49 -0.76
N ILE A 67 12.64 4.17 0.10
CA ILE A 67 12.54 4.73 1.46
C ILE A 67 13.71 4.25 2.32
N ASN A 68 14.00 2.94 2.31
CA ASN A 68 15.06 2.35 3.12
C ASN A 68 16.46 2.85 2.71
N ASP A 69 16.76 2.89 1.41
CA ASP A 69 18.02 3.41 0.90
C ASP A 69 18.19 4.89 1.28
N SER A 70 17.10 5.67 1.24
CA SER A 70 17.10 7.06 1.70
C SER A 70 17.40 7.16 3.19
N MET A 71 16.76 6.34 4.02
CA MET A 71 17.00 6.35 5.48
C MET A 71 18.44 5.98 5.82
N MET A 72 18.99 4.92 5.20
CA MET A 72 20.37 4.47 5.43
C MET A 72 21.42 5.54 5.15
N CYS A 73 21.16 6.43 4.18
CA CYS A 73 22.12 7.47 3.81
C CYS A 73 21.99 8.78 4.58
N ASN A 74 20.93 8.94 5.38
CA ASN A 74 20.65 10.19 6.11
C ASN A 74 20.61 10.01 7.63
N TYR A 75 20.52 8.77 8.10
CA TYR A 75 20.58 8.42 9.52
C TYR A 75 21.71 7.42 9.76
N ASP A 76 22.20 7.36 11.00
CA ASP A 76 23.24 6.40 11.40
C ASP A 76 22.79 5.00 10.95
N SER A 77 23.51 4.46 9.97
CA SER A 77 23.17 3.19 9.35
C SER A 77 23.21 2.08 10.40
N ASP A 78 22.29 1.14 10.30
CA ASP A 78 22.42 -0.14 10.99
C ASP A 78 23.78 -0.77 10.62
N ASP A 79 24.56 -1.18 11.63
CA ASP A 79 25.88 -1.82 11.49
C ASP A 79 25.83 -3.13 10.66
N SER A 80 24.62 -3.56 10.27
CA SER A 80 24.36 -4.70 9.38
C SER A 80 24.78 -4.49 7.92
N VAL A 81 25.04 -3.25 7.48
CA VAL A 81 25.53 -2.94 6.12
C VAL A 81 27.00 -2.55 6.17
N SER A 82 27.81 -3.11 5.26
CA SER A 82 29.23 -2.76 5.19
C SER A 82 29.42 -1.28 4.83
N ALA A 83 30.42 -0.64 5.43
CA ALA A 83 30.72 0.77 5.16
C ALA A 83 30.96 1.06 3.67
N GLU A 84 31.60 0.13 2.95
CA GLU A 84 31.87 0.25 1.52
C GLU A 84 30.59 0.19 0.67
N GLU A 85 29.66 -0.72 0.98
CA GLU A 85 28.37 -0.80 0.30
C GLU A 85 27.54 0.46 0.55
N LEU A 86 27.55 0.95 1.79
CA LEU A 86 26.85 2.17 2.17
C LEU A 86 27.44 3.40 1.46
N GLU A 87 28.77 3.55 1.46
CA GLU A 87 29.45 4.65 0.78
C GLU A 87 29.15 4.63 -0.73
N GLY A 88 29.22 3.45 -1.36
CA GLY A 88 28.89 3.28 -2.77
C GLY A 88 27.44 3.64 -3.10
N LYS A 89 26.49 3.36 -2.20
CA LYS A 89 25.07 3.69 -2.37
C LYS A 89 24.78 5.17 -2.12
N CYS A 90 25.36 5.76 -1.08
CA CYS A 90 25.06 7.13 -0.65
C CYS A 90 25.77 8.19 -1.51
N SER A 91 26.95 7.87 -2.05
CA SER A 91 27.70 8.74 -2.96
C SER A 91 27.10 8.88 -4.36
N GLN A 92 26.12 8.04 -4.72
CA GLN A 92 25.44 8.14 -6.02
C GLN A 92 24.78 9.50 -6.18
N LYS A 93 25.14 10.20 -7.27
CA LYS A 93 24.52 11.47 -7.65
C LYS A 93 23.06 11.22 -7.98
N ARG A 94 22.18 11.95 -7.30
CA ARG A 94 20.72 11.86 -7.46
C ARG A 94 20.13 13.24 -7.65
N GLU A 95 18.97 13.29 -8.31
CA GLU A 95 18.24 14.53 -8.49
C GLU A 95 17.57 14.93 -7.17
N CYS A 96 17.74 16.19 -6.76
CA CYS A 96 17.12 16.73 -5.57
C CYS A 96 16.57 18.13 -5.85
N LYS A 97 15.52 18.52 -5.14
CA LYS A 97 14.85 19.82 -5.30
C LYS A 97 14.25 20.30 -3.99
N GLN A 98 14.03 21.62 -3.90
CA GLN A 98 13.21 22.19 -2.83
C GLN A 98 11.72 22.00 -3.13
N PHE A 99 10.96 21.61 -2.11
CA PHE A 99 9.51 21.47 -2.18
C PHE A 99 8.89 21.93 -0.86
N LYS A 100 8.06 22.99 -0.91
CA LYS A 100 7.42 23.61 0.27
C LYS A 100 8.40 23.90 1.43
N GLY A 101 9.60 24.39 1.11
CA GLY A 101 10.64 24.73 2.10
C GLY A 101 11.46 23.54 2.61
N ARG A 102 11.19 22.33 2.12
CA ARG A 102 11.91 21.09 2.46
C ARG A 102 12.77 20.64 1.29
N TYR A 103 13.75 19.78 1.54
CA TYR A 103 14.64 19.26 0.50
C TYR A 103 14.31 17.79 0.23
N ILE A 104 13.92 17.47 -1.01
CA ILE A 104 13.54 16.11 -1.40
C ILE A 104 14.45 15.60 -2.50
N CYS A 105 14.77 14.32 -2.45
CA CYS A 105 15.62 13.65 -3.44
C CYS A 105 14.88 12.49 -4.11
N ASN A 106 15.22 12.24 -5.37
CA ASN A 106 14.70 11.11 -6.12
C ASN A 106 15.52 9.85 -5.78
N TRP A 107 14.86 8.88 -5.18
CA TRP A 107 15.37 7.55 -4.87
C TRP A 107 14.62 6.54 -5.73
N HIS A 108 15.28 6.00 -6.76
CA HIS A 108 14.72 4.99 -7.68
C HIS A 108 13.31 5.33 -8.24
N GLY A 109 13.04 6.62 -8.50
CA GLY A 109 11.75 7.10 -9.01
C GLY A 109 10.82 7.69 -7.94
N ALA A 110 11.09 7.46 -6.65
CA ALA A 110 10.32 8.03 -5.54
C ALA A 110 10.98 9.31 -4.99
N TRP A 111 10.21 10.38 -4.86
CA TRP A 111 10.66 11.61 -4.19
C TRP A 111 10.52 11.48 -2.68
N VAL A 112 11.64 11.34 -1.98
CA VAL A 112 11.70 11.13 -0.52
C VAL A 112 12.21 12.39 0.16
N ASP A 113 11.48 12.81 1.19
CA ASP A 113 11.90 13.78 2.19
C ASP A 113 12.46 12.99 3.37
N THR A 114 13.68 13.31 3.79
CA THR A 114 14.38 12.57 4.83
C THR A 114 14.00 13.04 6.22
N ASP A 115 13.45 14.25 6.37
CA ASP A 115 13.23 14.86 7.68
C ASP A 115 11.83 14.56 8.26
N VAL A 116 11.04 13.73 7.56
CA VAL A 116 9.67 13.37 7.92
C VAL A 116 9.33 11.94 7.51
N ASP A 117 8.25 11.39 8.07
CA ASP A 117 7.70 10.11 7.62
C ASP A 117 7.20 10.17 6.16
N TYR A 118 7.52 9.15 5.35
CA TYR A 118 7.17 9.16 3.93
C TYR A 118 5.65 9.11 3.67
N PHE A 119 4.87 8.44 4.51
CA PHE A 119 3.44 8.20 4.26
C PHE A 119 2.55 9.30 4.84
N THR A 120 3.00 9.96 5.90
CA THR A 120 2.28 11.08 6.55
C THR A 120 2.88 12.44 6.26
N LYS A 121 4.08 12.50 5.67
CA LYS A 121 4.83 13.72 5.34
C LYS A 121 5.06 14.64 6.55
N SER A 122 5.07 14.07 7.75
CA SER A 122 5.13 14.76 9.04
C SER A 122 6.08 14.04 10.01
N GLN A 123 6.60 14.77 11.00
CA GLN A 123 7.30 14.19 12.15
C GLN A 123 6.32 13.73 13.24
N ASP A 124 5.16 14.36 13.32
CA ASP A 124 4.11 14.08 14.29
C ASP A 124 2.95 13.31 13.68
N VAL A 125 2.29 12.48 14.51
CA VAL A 125 1.00 11.86 14.21
C VAL A 125 -0.04 12.38 15.19
N TYR A 126 -1.10 13.01 14.66
CA TYR A 126 -2.16 13.60 15.48
C TYR A 126 -3.32 12.63 15.74
N PRO A 127 -3.99 12.69 16.92
CA PRO A 127 -5.16 11.85 17.22
C PRO A 127 -6.26 11.90 16.17
N SER A 128 -6.55 13.07 15.58
CA SER A 128 -7.55 13.20 14.52
C SER A 128 -7.18 12.44 13.26
N TRP A 129 -5.90 12.19 12.97
CA TRP A 129 -5.49 11.39 11.82
C TRP A 129 -5.88 9.94 12.02
N LYS A 130 -5.73 9.43 13.25
CA LYS A 130 -6.16 8.07 13.63
C LYS A 130 -7.70 7.93 13.57
N ALA A 131 -8.42 8.99 13.91
CA ALA A 131 -9.88 8.99 13.98
C ALA A 131 -10.58 9.34 12.64
N SER A 132 -9.91 10.08 11.75
CA SER A 132 -10.50 10.62 10.53
C SER A 132 -9.58 10.44 9.33
N ILE A 133 -9.91 9.44 8.52
CA ILE A 133 -9.26 9.10 7.26
C ILE A 133 -10.35 9.14 6.20
N SER A 134 -10.17 9.96 5.18
CA SER A 134 -11.12 10.06 4.05
C SER A 134 -10.39 9.81 2.74
N THR A 135 -10.92 8.93 1.92
CA THR A 135 -10.45 8.62 0.57
C THR A 135 -11.46 9.12 -0.46
N PHE A 136 -10.99 9.65 -1.59
CA PHE A 136 -11.85 10.26 -2.62
C PHE A 136 -11.11 10.43 -3.96
N ASP A 137 -11.82 10.93 -4.98
CA ASP A 137 -11.31 11.19 -6.34
C ASP A 137 -10.49 10.02 -6.91
N VAL A 138 -11.08 8.83 -6.93
CA VAL A 138 -10.41 7.61 -7.41
C VAL A 138 -10.36 7.62 -8.94
N TYR A 139 -9.14 7.68 -9.49
CA TYR A 139 -8.89 7.52 -10.91
C TYR A 139 -8.27 6.16 -11.17
N GLN A 140 -9.06 5.20 -11.65
CA GLN A 140 -8.62 3.83 -11.87
C GLN A 140 -8.50 3.50 -13.37
N LYS A 141 -7.39 2.86 -13.72
CA LYS A 141 -7.12 2.18 -14.99
C LYS A 141 -6.92 0.68 -14.72
N GLU A 142 -6.66 -0.11 -15.76
CA GLU A 142 -6.51 -1.57 -15.64
C GLU A 142 -5.44 -2.00 -14.62
N ASN A 143 -4.24 -1.41 -14.71
CA ASN A 143 -3.07 -1.76 -13.91
C ASN A 143 -2.56 -0.63 -13.01
N GLY A 144 -3.24 0.53 -13.00
CA GLY A 144 -2.83 1.70 -12.23
C GLY A 144 -4.04 2.40 -11.63
N SER A 145 -3.90 2.97 -10.45
CA SER A 145 -4.91 3.79 -9.80
C SER A 145 -4.28 4.96 -9.09
N SER A 146 -5.04 6.03 -8.94
CA SER A 146 -4.69 7.18 -8.11
C SER A 146 -5.84 7.47 -7.16
N VAL A 147 -5.53 7.67 -5.88
CA VAL A 147 -6.51 7.89 -4.81
C VAL A 147 -6.08 9.09 -3.99
N ASN A 148 -6.96 10.06 -3.82
CA ASN A 148 -6.72 11.15 -2.88
C ASN A 148 -7.09 10.71 -1.46
N VAL A 149 -6.29 11.11 -0.49
CA VAL A 149 -6.54 10.87 0.93
C VAL A 149 -6.40 12.16 1.72
N ILE A 150 -7.27 12.34 2.71
CA ILE A 150 -7.14 13.36 3.76
C ILE A 150 -7.01 12.63 5.10
N LEU A 151 -6.01 13.03 5.88
CA LEU A 151 -5.89 12.68 7.30
C LEU A 151 -6.24 13.89 8.15
N GLY A 152 -7.04 13.67 9.18
CA GLY A 152 -7.38 14.69 10.18
C GLY A 152 -8.70 15.41 9.94
N ALA A 153 -9.25 15.93 11.04
CA ALA A 153 -10.51 16.68 11.09
C ALA A 153 -10.45 17.72 12.21
N GLY A 154 -11.41 18.64 12.25
CA GLY A 154 -11.48 19.66 13.30
C GLY A 154 -10.34 20.69 13.22
N SER A 155 -9.78 21.03 14.38
CA SER A 155 -8.77 22.08 14.58
C SER A 155 -7.32 21.58 14.53
N GLU A 156 -7.10 20.26 14.53
CA GLU A 156 -5.78 19.67 14.34
C GLU A 156 -5.32 19.82 12.88
N PRO A 157 -4.00 19.76 12.62
CA PRO A 157 -3.47 19.80 11.26
C PRO A 157 -4.12 18.76 10.35
N LYS A 158 -4.35 19.13 9.09
CA LYS A 158 -4.86 18.24 8.06
C LYS A 158 -3.84 18.13 6.96
N VAL A 159 -3.68 16.93 6.45
CA VAL A 159 -2.78 16.64 5.34
C VAL A 159 -3.55 15.97 4.23
N LYS A 160 -3.22 16.34 2.98
CA LYS A 160 -3.84 15.80 1.78
C LYS A 160 -2.75 15.20 0.89
N PHE A 161 -2.95 13.95 0.51
CA PHE A 161 -2.02 13.23 -0.36
C PHE A 161 -2.71 12.71 -1.61
N ASN A 162 -1.91 12.50 -2.64
CA ASN A 162 -2.25 11.61 -3.74
C ASN A 162 -1.42 10.32 -3.60
N VAL A 163 -2.12 9.19 -3.57
CA VAL A 163 -1.51 7.85 -3.51
C VAL A 163 -1.67 7.18 -4.86
N VAL A 164 -0.56 6.81 -5.47
CA VAL A 164 -0.54 6.03 -6.71
C VAL A 164 -0.40 4.56 -6.36
N LEU A 165 -1.24 3.73 -6.99
CA LEU A 165 -1.22 2.29 -6.85
C LEU A 165 -0.99 1.63 -8.20
N GLU A 166 -0.26 0.52 -8.19
CA GLU A 166 -0.12 -0.37 -9.33
C GLU A 166 -0.53 -1.79 -8.96
N LYS A 167 -0.91 -2.56 -9.98
CA LYS A 167 -1.31 -3.96 -9.80
C LYS A 167 -0.10 -4.87 -9.94
N ILE A 168 0.48 -5.29 -8.82
CA ILE A 168 1.63 -6.17 -8.72
C ILE A 168 1.16 -7.52 -8.15
N ASP A 169 1.44 -8.62 -8.84
CA ASP A 169 0.97 -9.97 -8.48
C ASP A 169 -0.54 -10.02 -8.19
N ARG A 170 -1.31 -9.33 -9.05
CA ARG A 170 -2.78 -9.20 -8.96
C ARG A 170 -3.30 -8.44 -7.73
N LYS A 171 -2.42 -7.82 -6.95
CA LYS A 171 -2.76 -7.01 -5.78
C LYS A 171 -2.43 -5.54 -6.04
N TRP A 172 -3.24 -4.63 -5.50
CA TRP A 172 -2.92 -3.21 -5.52
C TRP A 172 -1.82 -2.93 -4.50
N LYS A 173 -0.78 -2.21 -4.94
CA LYS A 173 0.36 -1.79 -4.12
C LYS A 173 0.58 -0.30 -4.29
N ASN A 174 0.80 0.41 -3.19
CA ASN A 174 1.25 1.80 -3.19
C ASN A 174 2.66 1.86 -3.82
N THR A 175 2.80 2.65 -4.87
CA THR A 175 4.08 2.94 -5.55
C THR A 175 4.53 4.37 -5.36
N SER A 176 3.65 5.28 -4.89
CA SER A 176 4.01 6.66 -4.58
C SER A 176 3.00 7.35 -3.66
N VAL A 177 3.50 8.19 -2.75
CA VAL A 177 2.69 9.14 -1.98
C VAL A 177 3.25 10.54 -2.17
N THR A 178 2.43 11.44 -2.71
CA THR A 178 2.79 12.84 -2.94
C THR A 178 1.85 13.78 -2.19
N GLU A 179 2.42 14.83 -1.61
CA GLU A 179 1.64 15.89 -0.96
C GLU A 179 1.00 16.79 -2.03
N GLN A 180 -0.26 17.20 -1.79
CA GLN A 180 -0.98 18.13 -2.66
C GLN A 180 -0.79 19.59 -2.25
#